data_AF-A0A9W4NAK6-F1
#
_entry.id   AF-A0A9W4NAK6-F1
#
_cell.length_a   1.000
_cell.length_b   1.000
_cell.length_c   1.000
_cell.angle_alpha   90.00
_cell.angle_beta   90.00
_cell.angle_gamma   90.00
#
_symmetry.space_group_name_H-M   'P 1'
#
loop_
_entity.id
_entity.type
_entity.pdbx_description
1 polymer ?
#
loop_
_entity_poly.entity_id
_entity_poly.type
_entity_poly.pdbx_seq_one_letter_code
_entity_poly.pdbx_strand_id
1 'polypeptide(L)'
;MTLQEEITSLTTLPLPEAIQKIANLAPDLTSTFLPKYGYWVTHPNHEGPGDLNDLGRIWLNLGYRCHSEHAPLQIRLIHQSMDDVFFEIYGATYDILKKGLADGTIATPVFDDSLGCSCCRGEPDATILAGFHENKALYFDVEEYRALWGDHPNRGERIGADSHAVAASREQVEEAIARETGIVSML
;
A
#
# COMPACT_ATOMS: atom_id res chain seq x y z
N MET A 1 1.07 14.32 19.68
CA MET A 1 0.36 13.17 19.08
C MET A 1 1.41 12.15 18.70
N THR A 2 1.26 10.94 19.20
CA THR A 2 2.18 9.84 18.90
C THR A 2 2.03 9.38 17.45
N LEU A 3 3.07 8.72 16.91
CA LEU A 3 2.98 8.16 15.57
C LEU A 3 1.86 7.09 15.47
N GLN A 4 1.68 6.29 16.52
CA GLN A 4 0.61 5.29 16.56
C GLN A 4 -0.80 5.89 16.58
N GLU A 5 -1.00 7.01 17.30
CA GLU A 5 -2.27 7.75 17.27
C GLU A 5 -2.55 8.30 15.87
N GLU A 6 -1.51 8.82 15.20
CA GLU A 6 -1.62 9.31 13.83
C GLU A 6 -2.02 8.19 12.86
N ILE A 7 -1.35 7.03 12.94
CA ILE A 7 -1.68 5.84 12.14
C ILE A 7 -3.12 5.39 12.39
N THR A 8 -3.53 5.29 13.66
CA THR A 8 -4.90 4.91 14.04
C THR A 8 -5.94 5.86 13.44
N SER A 9 -5.65 7.17 13.43
CA SER A 9 -6.56 8.20 12.90
C SER A 9 -6.90 8.03 11.42
N LEU A 10 -6.00 7.41 10.63
CA LEU A 10 -6.19 7.20 9.20
C LEU A 10 -7.39 6.31 8.88
N THR A 11 -7.76 5.41 9.80
CA THR A 11 -8.87 4.45 9.62
C THR A 11 -10.24 5.12 9.49
N THR A 12 -10.37 6.35 10.01
CA THR A 12 -11.64 7.08 10.01
C THR A 12 -11.76 8.12 8.89
N LEU A 13 -10.70 8.30 8.10
CA LEU A 13 -10.67 9.35 7.07
C LEU A 13 -11.35 8.89 5.76
N PRO A 14 -11.93 9.84 5.00
CA PRO A 14 -12.32 9.60 3.61
C PRO A 14 -11.13 9.10 2.78
N LEU A 15 -11.40 8.26 1.77
CA LEU A 15 -10.37 7.61 0.96
C LEU A 15 -9.31 8.58 0.38
N PRO A 16 -9.67 9.72 -0.26
CA PRO A 16 -8.69 10.67 -0.76
C PRO A 16 -7.82 11.28 0.34
N GLU A 17 -8.42 11.63 1.48
CA GLU A 17 -7.72 12.24 2.61
C GLU A 17 -6.76 11.26 3.26
N ALA A 18 -7.18 10.00 3.44
CA ALA A 18 -6.34 8.93 3.98
C ALA A 18 -5.12 8.66 3.09
N ILE A 19 -5.34 8.54 1.78
CA ILE A 19 -4.25 8.32 0.80
C ILE A 19 -3.27 9.49 0.81
N GLN A 20 -3.77 10.73 0.74
CA GLN A 20 -2.90 11.90 0.75
C GLN A 20 -2.12 12.03 2.06
N LYS A 21 -2.75 11.73 3.19
CA LYS A 21 -2.10 11.78 4.49
C LYS A 21 -1.01 10.72 4.62
N ILE A 22 -1.23 9.50 4.11
CA ILE A 22 -0.17 8.49 4.03
C ILE A 22 0.94 8.91 3.08
N ALA A 23 0.62 9.47 1.91
CA ALA A 23 1.63 9.93 0.95
C ALA A 23 2.53 11.05 1.51
N ASN A 24 2.01 11.85 2.45
CA ASN A 24 2.79 12.85 3.16
C ASN A 24 3.59 12.27 4.34
N LEU A 25 3.10 11.19 4.96
CA LEU A 25 3.71 10.58 6.15
C LEU A 25 4.82 9.58 5.79
N ALA A 26 4.56 8.70 4.81
CA ALA A 26 5.38 7.53 4.53
C ALA A 26 6.83 7.84 4.11
N PRO A 27 7.11 8.87 3.28
CA PRO A 27 8.48 9.15 2.84
C PRO A 27 9.46 9.51 3.98
N ASP A 28 8.94 10.05 5.09
CA ASP A 28 9.73 10.49 6.24
C ASP A 28 9.78 9.44 7.37
N LEU A 29 9.19 8.26 7.17
CA LEU A 29 9.27 7.18 8.13
C LEU A 29 10.67 6.55 8.12
N THR A 30 11.21 6.32 9.32
CA THR A 30 12.52 5.67 9.51
C THR A 30 12.34 4.40 10.33
N SER A 31 12.85 3.27 9.84
CA SER A 31 12.86 2.00 10.57
C SER A 31 13.62 2.12 11.89
N THR A 32 13.08 1.52 12.95
CA THR A 32 13.69 1.56 14.28
C THR A 32 13.69 0.18 14.93
N PHE A 33 14.63 -0.02 15.86
CA PHE A 33 14.70 -1.23 16.66
C PHE A 33 13.86 -1.09 17.93
N LEU A 34 13.03 -2.10 18.22
CA LEU A 34 12.49 -2.35 19.55
C LEU A 34 12.81 -3.80 19.95
N PRO A 35 13.05 -4.09 21.25
CA PRO A 35 13.34 -5.44 21.74
C PRO A 35 12.06 -6.30 21.83
N LYS A 36 11.27 -6.32 20.76
CA LYS A 36 10.05 -7.10 20.59
C LYS A 36 9.82 -7.38 19.11
N TYR A 37 9.22 -8.53 18.81
CA TYR A 37 8.87 -8.90 17.45
C TYR A 37 7.90 -7.88 16.86
N GLY A 38 8.14 -7.48 15.61
CA GLY A 38 7.30 -6.53 14.88
C GLY A 38 8.11 -5.67 13.92
N TYR A 39 7.38 -4.81 13.19
CA TYR A 39 7.94 -3.86 12.25
C TYR A 39 7.69 -2.46 12.80
N TRP A 40 8.75 -1.78 13.22
CA TRP A 40 8.65 -0.53 13.96
C TRP A 40 9.28 0.62 13.19
N VAL A 41 8.60 1.75 13.17
CA VAL A 41 9.05 2.98 12.51
C VAL A 41 8.92 4.18 13.43
N THR A 42 9.70 5.22 13.17
CA THR A 42 9.59 6.55 13.78
C THR A 42 9.42 7.61 12.71
N HIS A 43 8.94 8.79 13.09
CA HIS A 43 8.78 9.92 12.19
C HIS A 43 9.29 11.19 12.89
N PRO A 44 9.99 12.12 12.20
CA PRO A 44 10.59 13.31 12.82
C PRO A 44 9.57 14.23 13.50
N ASN A 45 8.33 14.26 13.00
CA ASN A 45 7.26 15.13 13.50
C ASN A 45 6.29 14.45 14.48
N HIS A 46 6.53 13.20 14.88
CA HIS A 46 5.66 12.46 15.80
C HIS A 46 6.45 11.86 16.96
N GLU A 47 5.80 11.74 18.10
CA GLU A 47 6.40 11.12 19.28
C GLU A 47 6.30 9.59 19.22
N GLY A 48 7.37 8.92 19.65
CA GLY A 48 7.40 7.48 19.82
C GLY A 48 7.35 6.65 18.52
N PRO A 49 7.52 5.32 18.63
CA PRO A 49 7.42 4.42 17.50
C PRO A 49 5.95 4.15 17.12
N GLY A 50 5.72 3.83 15.85
CA GLY A 50 4.47 3.29 15.32
C GLY A 50 4.66 1.89 14.74
N ASP A 51 3.59 1.10 14.72
CA ASP A 51 3.56 -0.22 14.08
C ASP A 51 3.38 -0.08 12.57
N LEU A 52 4.40 -0.48 11.81
CA LEU A 52 4.39 -0.42 10.36
C LEU A 52 3.37 -1.40 9.76
N ASN A 53 3.07 -2.51 10.43
CA ASN A 53 2.03 -3.44 9.98
C ASN A 53 0.64 -2.82 10.10
N ASP A 54 0.37 -2.01 11.12
CA ASP A 54 -0.91 -1.28 11.20
C ASP A 54 -1.06 -0.32 10.01
N LEU A 55 -0.01 0.46 9.72
CA LEU A 55 0.00 1.37 8.57
C LEU A 55 -0.11 0.60 7.24
N GLY A 56 0.61 -0.49 7.08
CA GLY A 56 0.57 -1.33 5.88
C GLY A 56 -0.81 -1.95 5.66
N ARG A 57 -1.50 -2.38 6.72
CA ARG A 57 -2.86 -2.90 6.64
C ARG A 57 -3.83 -1.83 6.13
N ILE A 58 -3.71 -0.61 6.64
CA ILE A 58 -4.50 0.54 6.18
C ILE A 58 -4.19 0.82 4.70
N TRP A 59 -2.92 0.90 4.34
CA TRP A 59 -2.48 1.16 2.97
C TRP A 59 -3.03 0.15 1.95
N LEU A 60 -2.91 -1.14 2.25
CA LEU A 60 -3.42 -2.22 1.41
C LEU A 60 -4.94 -2.14 1.26
N ASN A 61 -5.65 -1.80 2.35
CA ASN A 61 -7.09 -1.61 2.32
C ASN A 61 -7.50 -0.41 1.46
N LEU A 62 -6.78 0.72 1.54
CA LEU A 62 -7.04 1.90 0.69
C LEU A 62 -6.87 1.57 -0.80
N GLY A 63 -5.88 0.74 -1.16
CA GLY A 63 -5.71 0.28 -2.54
C GLY A 63 -6.90 -0.55 -3.03
N TYR A 64 -7.49 -1.37 -2.17
CA TYR A 64 -8.76 -2.07 -2.49
C TYR A 64 -9.93 -1.09 -2.61
N ARG A 65 -10.03 -0.13 -1.70
CA ARG A 65 -11.09 0.90 -1.69
C ARG A 65 -11.05 1.79 -2.93
N CYS A 66 -9.86 2.05 -3.50
CA CYS A 66 -9.74 2.75 -4.78
C CYS A 66 -10.59 2.12 -5.89
N HIS A 67 -10.62 0.79 -5.95
CA HIS A 67 -11.45 0.06 -6.89
C HIS A 67 -12.93 0.07 -6.48
N SER A 68 -13.24 -0.33 -5.25
CA SER A 68 -14.65 -0.49 -4.81
C SER A 68 -15.42 0.83 -4.66
N GLU A 69 -14.73 1.95 -4.45
CA GLU A 69 -15.33 3.29 -4.33
C GLU A 69 -15.17 4.12 -5.61
N HIS A 70 -14.67 3.53 -6.71
CA HIS A 70 -14.38 4.23 -7.97
C HIS A 70 -13.60 5.53 -7.77
N ALA A 71 -12.47 5.45 -7.07
CA ALA A 71 -11.70 6.65 -6.71
C ALA A 71 -11.21 7.41 -7.96
N PRO A 72 -11.07 8.75 -7.89
CA PRO A 72 -10.50 9.53 -8.98
C PRO A 72 -9.11 9.04 -9.39
N LEU A 73 -8.78 9.14 -10.68
CA LEU A 73 -7.52 8.67 -11.25
C LEU A 73 -6.29 9.24 -10.53
N GLN A 74 -6.33 10.53 -10.16
CA GLN A 74 -5.26 11.20 -9.43
C GLN A 74 -5.00 10.55 -8.07
N ILE A 75 -6.07 10.17 -7.35
CA ILE A 75 -5.97 9.51 -6.04
C ILE A 75 -5.40 8.10 -6.20
N ARG A 76 -5.84 7.35 -7.23
CA ARG A 76 -5.29 6.02 -7.55
C ARG A 76 -3.80 6.08 -7.86
N LEU A 77 -3.36 7.13 -8.57
CA LEU A 77 -1.95 7.34 -8.92
C LEU A 77 -1.09 7.73 -7.72
N ILE A 78 -1.62 8.58 -6.82
CA ILE A 78 -0.95 8.88 -5.54
C ILE A 78 -0.80 7.60 -4.73
N HIS A 79 -1.85 6.76 -4.67
CA HIS A 79 -1.75 5.45 -4.03
C HIS A 79 -0.59 4.65 -4.65
N GLN A 80 -0.68 4.31 -5.93
CA GLN A 80 0.35 3.51 -6.59
C GLN A 80 1.78 4.08 -6.44
N SER A 81 1.95 5.40 -6.39
CA SER A 81 3.29 6.02 -6.25
C SER A 81 4.03 5.69 -4.95
N MET A 82 3.34 5.19 -3.92
CA MET A 82 3.98 4.81 -2.65
C MET A 82 4.33 3.31 -2.58
N ASP A 83 4.05 2.50 -3.61
CA ASP A 83 4.34 1.06 -3.60
C ASP A 83 5.83 0.78 -3.34
N ASP A 84 6.73 1.56 -3.97
CA ASP A 84 8.18 1.46 -3.77
C ASP A 84 8.60 1.94 -2.37
N VAL A 85 8.01 3.04 -1.89
CA VAL A 85 8.29 3.58 -0.54
C VAL A 85 7.96 2.55 0.54
N PHE A 86 6.79 1.89 0.42
CA PHE A 86 6.41 0.82 1.32
C PHE A 86 7.34 -0.39 1.18
N PHE A 87 7.69 -0.80 -0.03
CA PHE A 87 8.62 -1.91 -0.23
C PHE A 87 9.97 -1.65 0.45
N GLU A 88 10.55 -0.47 0.25
CA GLU A 88 11.84 -0.07 0.82
C GLU A 88 11.82 -0.05 2.36
N ILE A 89 10.80 0.58 2.97
CA ILE A 89 10.74 0.67 4.43
C ILE A 89 10.46 -0.69 5.10
N TYR A 90 9.66 -1.55 4.47
CA TYR A 90 9.48 -2.92 4.93
C TYR A 90 10.79 -3.71 4.83
N GLY A 91 11.54 -3.55 3.74
CA GLY A 91 12.85 -4.18 3.57
C GLY A 91 13.85 -3.77 4.65
N ALA A 92 13.99 -2.46 4.89
CA ALA A 92 14.87 -1.94 5.93
C ALA A 92 14.47 -2.42 7.34
N THR A 93 13.17 -2.47 7.62
CA THR A 93 12.67 -2.94 8.92
C THR A 93 12.84 -4.47 9.07
N TYR A 94 12.69 -5.23 7.99
CA TYR A 94 12.95 -6.67 7.96
C TYR A 94 14.40 -7.00 8.29
N ASP A 95 15.36 -6.22 7.77
CA ASP A 95 16.78 -6.40 8.08
C ASP A 95 17.09 -6.17 9.57
N ILE A 96 16.46 -5.16 10.19
CA ILE A 96 16.56 -4.91 11.64
C ILE A 96 15.99 -6.10 12.43
N LEU A 97 14.79 -6.56 12.07
CA LEU A 97 14.12 -7.69 12.72
C LEU A 97 14.97 -8.96 12.62
N LYS A 98 15.48 -9.28 11.43
CA LYS A 98 16.32 -10.45 11.18
C LYS A 98 17.60 -10.42 12.01
N LYS A 99 18.24 -9.26 12.14
CA LYS A 99 19.41 -9.09 13.00
C LYS A 99 19.05 -9.32 14.47
N GLY A 100 17.96 -8.73 14.95
CA GLY A 100 17.52 -8.88 16.35
C GLY A 100 17.11 -10.31 16.71
N LEU A 101 16.55 -11.06 15.77
CA LEU A 101 16.29 -12.49 15.94
C LEU A 101 17.59 -13.31 15.98
N ALA A 102 18.55 -12.98 15.12
CA ALA A 102 19.81 -13.70 15.04
C ALA A 102 20.72 -13.48 16.26
N ASP A 103 20.72 -12.28 16.85
CA ASP A 103 21.50 -11.96 18.05
C ASP A 103 20.75 -12.18 19.37
N GLY A 104 19.47 -12.57 19.31
CA GLY A 104 18.63 -12.89 20.46
C GLY A 104 18.09 -11.69 21.23
N THR A 105 18.24 -10.47 20.70
CA THR A 105 17.63 -9.26 21.29
C THR A 105 16.13 -9.17 21.03
N ILE A 106 15.61 -9.92 20.06
CA ILE A 106 14.19 -10.13 19.80
C ILE A 106 13.85 -11.60 20.00
N ALA A 107 12.84 -11.88 20.82
CA ALA A 107 12.33 -13.23 20.98
C ALA A 107 11.61 -13.70 19.71
N THR A 108 11.88 -14.92 19.27
CA THR A 108 11.13 -15.58 18.20
C THR A 108 9.67 -15.72 18.63
N PRO A 109 8.70 -15.25 17.82
CA PRO A 109 7.29 -15.40 18.15
C PRO A 109 6.87 -16.86 17.95
N VAL A 110 5.78 -17.25 18.62
CA VAL A 110 5.14 -18.53 18.37
C VAL A 110 4.24 -18.38 17.15
N PHE A 111 4.54 -19.11 16.07
CA PHE A 111 3.71 -19.14 14.87
C PHE A 111 2.69 -20.27 14.97
N ASP A 112 1.46 -19.99 14.52
CA ASP A 112 0.42 -21.01 14.36
C ASP A 112 0.38 -21.46 12.90
N ASP A 113 0.97 -22.63 12.63
CA ASP A 113 1.04 -23.23 11.30
C ASP A 113 -0.34 -23.58 10.73
N SER A 114 -1.39 -23.64 11.56
CA SER A 114 -2.77 -23.91 11.10
C SER A 114 -3.40 -22.73 10.37
N LEU A 115 -2.85 -21.52 10.52
CA LEU A 115 -3.36 -20.31 9.89
C LEU A 115 -2.98 -20.21 8.41
N GLY A 116 -2.12 -21.08 7.90
CA GLY A 116 -1.66 -21.06 6.53
C GLY A 116 -0.68 -19.91 6.25
N CYS A 117 -0.40 -19.67 4.96
CA CYS A 117 0.67 -18.78 4.54
C CYS A 117 0.37 -17.29 4.87
N SER A 118 1.33 -16.55 5.44
CA SER A 118 1.09 -15.15 5.89
C SER A 118 0.65 -14.21 4.76
N CYS A 119 1.13 -14.39 3.53
CA CYS A 119 0.65 -13.62 2.38
C CYS A 119 -0.79 -14.00 1.97
N CYS A 120 -1.18 -15.27 2.12
CA CYS A 120 -2.56 -15.74 1.91
C CYS A 120 -3.53 -15.09 2.92
N ARG A 121 -3.05 -14.82 4.14
CA ARG A 121 -3.79 -14.12 5.20
C ARG A 121 -3.82 -12.61 5.04
N GLY A 122 -3.08 -12.07 4.07
CA GLY A 122 -2.96 -10.63 3.88
C GLY A 122 -2.17 -9.94 4.99
N GLU A 123 -1.22 -10.63 5.62
CA GLU A 123 -0.30 -9.95 6.54
C GLU A 123 0.52 -8.93 5.77
N PRO A 124 0.60 -7.66 6.23
CA PRO A 124 1.19 -6.57 5.45
C PRO A 124 2.65 -6.81 5.07
N ASP A 125 3.47 -7.25 6.01
CA ASP A 125 4.89 -7.56 5.77
C ASP A 125 5.07 -8.63 4.69
N ALA A 126 4.35 -9.74 4.80
CA ALA A 126 4.41 -10.82 3.82
C ALA A 126 3.85 -10.41 2.46
N THR A 127 2.81 -9.58 2.43
CA THR A 127 2.14 -9.14 1.19
C THR A 127 3.02 -8.14 0.44
N ILE A 128 3.59 -7.16 1.15
CA ILE A 128 4.38 -6.09 0.57
C ILE A 128 5.76 -6.61 0.14
N LEU A 129 6.43 -7.38 0.98
CA LEU A 129 7.75 -7.95 0.65
C LEU A 129 7.68 -9.00 -0.48
N ALA A 130 6.52 -9.61 -0.72
CA ALA A 130 6.30 -10.51 -1.85
C ALA A 130 5.84 -9.78 -3.14
N GLY A 131 5.66 -8.45 -3.12
CA GLY A 131 5.18 -7.67 -4.27
C GLY A 131 3.69 -7.84 -4.58
N PHE A 132 2.92 -8.50 -3.71
CA PHE A 132 1.48 -8.71 -3.92
C PHE A 132 0.64 -7.45 -3.65
N HIS A 133 1.26 -6.37 -3.17
CA HIS A 133 0.65 -5.05 -2.99
C HIS A 133 0.57 -4.24 -4.28
N GLU A 134 1.46 -4.50 -5.24
CA GLU A 134 1.68 -3.64 -6.39
C GLU A 134 0.42 -3.40 -7.22
N ASN A 135 0.25 -2.14 -7.63
CA ASN A 135 -0.79 -1.70 -8.56
C ASN A 135 -2.23 -1.96 -8.09
N LYS A 136 -2.46 -2.22 -6.79
CA LYS A 136 -3.82 -2.49 -6.26
C LYS A 136 -4.83 -1.38 -6.59
N ALA A 137 -4.42 -0.12 -6.54
CA ALA A 137 -5.29 1.01 -6.86
C ALA A 137 -5.60 1.18 -8.36
N LEU A 138 -4.85 0.51 -9.24
CA LEU A 138 -4.99 0.60 -10.70
C LEU A 138 -5.89 -0.50 -11.28
N TYR A 139 -6.69 -1.15 -10.44
CA TYR A 139 -7.74 -2.07 -10.88
C TYR A 139 -9.06 -1.33 -11.12
N PHE A 140 -9.66 -1.60 -12.26
CA PHE A 140 -10.90 -1.00 -12.74
C PHE A 140 -11.92 -2.10 -13.00
N ASP A 141 -13.20 -1.80 -12.85
CA ASP A 141 -14.22 -2.64 -13.45
C ASP A 141 -14.05 -2.64 -14.97
N VAL A 142 -14.42 -3.74 -15.63
CA VAL A 142 -14.27 -3.87 -17.10
C VAL A 142 -14.97 -2.73 -17.83
N GLU A 143 -16.13 -2.29 -17.35
CA GLU A 143 -16.90 -1.19 -17.94
C GLU A 143 -16.21 0.17 -17.73
N GLU A 144 -15.71 0.43 -16.52
CA GLU A 144 -14.94 1.64 -16.19
C GLU A 144 -13.67 1.72 -17.06
N TYR A 145 -12.95 0.60 -17.20
CA TYR A 145 -11.76 0.52 -18.05
C TYR A 145 -12.08 0.82 -19.51
N ARG A 146 -13.12 0.18 -20.07
CA ARG A 146 -13.54 0.40 -21.46
C ARG A 146 -14.01 1.83 -21.71
N ALA A 147 -14.62 2.47 -20.71
CA ALA A 147 -15.00 3.88 -20.84
C ALA A 147 -13.78 4.81 -20.96
N LEU A 148 -12.67 4.48 -20.29
CA LEU A 148 -11.44 5.29 -20.28
C LEU A 148 -10.49 4.99 -21.47
N TRP A 149 -10.39 3.72 -21.86
CA TRP A 149 -9.39 3.26 -22.83
C TRP A 149 -9.95 2.35 -23.94
N GLY A 150 -11.26 2.10 -24.01
CA GLY A 150 -11.85 1.25 -25.05
C GLY A 150 -11.27 -0.16 -25.07
N ASP A 151 -10.76 -0.57 -26.23
CA ASP A 151 -10.17 -1.90 -26.48
C ASP A 151 -8.64 -1.94 -26.28
N HIS A 152 -8.05 -0.92 -25.65
CA HIS A 152 -6.61 -0.93 -25.38
C HIS A 152 -6.21 -2.11 -24.47
N PRO A 153 -4.99 -2.69 -24.64
CA PRO A 153 -4.54 -3.80 -23.80
C PRO A 153 -4.44 -3.43 -22.32
N ASN A 154 -4.91 -4.33 -21.45
CA ASN A 154 -4.74 -4.25 -20.00
C ASN A 154 -3.43 -4.91 -19.54
N ARG A 155 -3.03 -4.64 -18.29
CA ARG A 155 -1.81 -5.18 -17.68
C ARG A 155 -2.02 -6.51 -16.95
N GLY A 156 -3.25 -6.98 -16.85
CA GLY A 156 -3.63 -8.16 -16.11
C GLY A 156 -5.05 -8.06 -15.59
N GLU A 157 -5.54 -9.18 -15.06
CA GLU A 157 -6.93 -9.33 -14.65
C GLU A 157 -7.01 -10.01 -13.29
N ARG A 158 -8.05 -9.67 -12.52
CA ARG A 158 -8.48 -10.39 -11.33
C ARG A 158 -9.87 -10.94 -11.60
N ILE A 159 -10.00 -12.26 -11.54
CA ILE A 159 -11.26 -12.98 -11.72
C ILE A 159 -11.59 -13.66 -10.39
N GLY A 160 -12.59 -13.13 -9.71
CA GLY A 160 -13.23 -13.74 -8.54
C GLY A 160 -14.56 -14.37 -8.90
N ALA A 161 -15.21 -15.01 -7.92
CA ALA A 161 -16.54 -15.61 -8.11
C ALA A 161 -17.59 -14.59 -8.59
N ASP A 162 -17.51 -13.35 -8.09
CA ASP A 162 -18.48 -12.27 -8.37
C ASP A 162 -17.80 -10.96 -8.81
N SER A 163 -16.52 -10.98 -9.18
CA SER A 163 -15.80 -9.78 -9.61
C SER A 163 -14.86 -10.05 -10.77
N HIS A 164 -14.89 -9.19 -11.78
CA HIS A 164 -13.91 -9.15 -12.87
C HIS A 164 -13.34 -7.75 -12.95
N ALA A 165 -12.09 -7.61 -12.56
CA ALA A 165 -11.37 -6.34 -12.60
C ALA A 165 -10.16 -6.45 -13.52
N VAL A 166 -9.87 -5.37 -14.24
CA VAL A 166 -8.73 -5.27 -15.16
C VAL A 166 -7.79 -4.17 -14.68
N ALA A 167 -6.49 -4.42 -14.82
CA ALA A 167 -5.47 -3.49 -14.37
C ALA A 167 -5.04 -2.57 -15.51
N ALA A 168 -5.04 -1.26 -15.27
CA ALA A 168 -4.37 -0.29 -16.14
C ALA A 168 -2.88 -0.19 -15.79
N SER A 169 -2.07 0.23 -16.75
CA SER A 169 -0.70 0.67 -16.47
C SER A 169 -0.70 2.06 -15.84
N ARG A 170 0.42 2.41 -15.19
CA ARG A 170 0.63 3.76 -14.67
C ARG A 170 0.53 4.81 -15.79
N GLU A 171 1.15 4.54 -16.93
CA GLU A 171 1.17 5.41 -18.10
C GLU A 171 -0.25 5.63 -18.65
N GLN A 172 -1.07 4.57 -18.73
CA GLN A 172 -2.46 4.67 -19.15
C GLN A 172 -3.27 5.64 -18.27
N VAL A 173 -3.03 5.62 -16.96
CA VAL A 173 -3.69 6.50 -15.99
C VAL A 173 -3.18 7.93 -16.10
N GLU A 174 -1.86 8.13 -16.22
CA GLU A 174 -1.26 9.45 -16.44
C GLU A 174 -1.77 10.11 -17.73
N GLU A 175 -1.84 9.36 -18.84
CA GLU A 175 -2.40 9.83 -20.11
C GLU A 175 -3.88 10.22 -19.97
N ALA A 176 -4.68 9.42 -19.25
CA ALA A 176 -6.10 9.73 -19.04
C ALA A 176 -6.29 11.03 -18.24
N ILE A 177 -5.51 11.24 -17.18
CA ILE A 177 -5.50 12.49 -16.41
C ILE A 177 -5.09 13.68 -17.30
N ALA A 178 -4.08 13.50 -18.15
CA ALA A 178 -3.62 14.54 -19.08
C ALA A 178 -4.73 14.93 -20.08
N ARG A 179 -5.48 13.96 -20.61
CA ARG A 179 -6.65 14.20 -21.48
C ARG A 179 -7.75 14.99 -20.77
N GLU A 180 -8.08 14.63 -19.52
CA GLU A 180 -9.13 15.30 -18.73
C GLU A 180 -8.77 16.74 -18.37
N THR A 181 -7.50 17.00 -18.06
CA THR A 181 -7.02 18.32 -17.65
C THR A 181 -6.73 19.27 -18.82
N GLY A 182 -6.89 18.81 -20.06
CA GLY A 182 -6.58 19.57 -21.27
C GLY A 182 -5.08 19.80 -21.47
N ILE A 183 -4.23 19.16 -20.65
CA ILE A 183 -2.78 19.15 -20.82
C ILE A 183 -2.47 18.05 -21.82
N VAL A 184 -2.59 18.36 -23.11
CA VAL A 184 -2.08 17.47 -24.15
C VAL A 184 -0.56 17.43 -23.97
N SER A 185 -0.05 16.31 -23.44
CA SER A 185 1.39 16.03 -23.47
C SER A 185 1.79 15.91 -24.94
N MET A 186 2.39 16.98 -25.47
CA MET A 186 3.09 16.94 -26.73
C MET A 186 4.43 16.23 -26.49
N LEU A 187 4.45 14.92 -26.67
CA LEU A 187 5.65 14.15 -26.98
C LEU A 187 5.38 13.23 -28.16
#